data_AF-A0A1H9MVQ3-F1
#
_entry.id   AF-A0A1H9MVQ3-F1
#
_cell.length_a   1.000
_cell.length_b   1.000
_cell.length_c   1.000
_cell.angle_alpha   90.00
_cell.angle_beta   90.00
_cell.angle_gamma   90.00
#
_symmetry.space_group_name_H-M   'P 1'
#
loop_
_entity.id
_entity.type
_entity.pdbx_description
1 polymer ?
#
loop_
_entity_poly.entity_id
_entity_poly.type
_entity_poly.pdbx_seq_one_letter_code
_entity_poly.pdbx_strand_id
1 'polypeptide(L)'
;MSQQERRRTPYPWTWEPAALLLGVPALVVLLGVQAGRALANGLTTGHWQLAPPETWPTTTLAVITGDAGAGLDPHPARAAASTVLWLIIALVQLVTLVPTVLALRWAWRRWSPYRPQGFATPAQVDTVLGIRRLRSTANFIRPDLHHRGQWSAGRRRRR
;
A
#
# COMPACT_ATOMS: atom_id res chain seq x y z
N MET A 1 19.18 -6.84 24.59
CA MET A 1 19.10 -5.69 23.66
C MET A 1 20.52 -5.18 23.43
N SER A 2 21.04 -5.29 22.22
CA SER A 2 22.40 -4.84 21.87
C SER A 2 22.42 -3.33 21.64
N GLN A 3 23.59 -2.68 21.85
CA GLN A 3 23.79 -1.24 21.59
C GLN A 3 23.54 -0.83 20.12
N GLN A 4 23.55 -1.80 19.21
CA GLN A 4 23.38 -1.62 17.77
C GLN A 4 21.91 -1.32 17.39
N GLU A 5 20.95 -1.89 18.14
CA GLU A 5 19.51 -1.65 17.95
C GLU A 5 19.10 -0.21 18.32
N ARG A 6 19.75 0.38 19.35
CA ARG A 6 19.47 1.74 19.83
C ARG A 6 19.96 2.85 18.88
N ARG A 7 20.94 2.54 18.02
CA ARG A 7 21.54 3.52 17.09
C ARG A 7 20.88 3.53 15.73
N ARG A 8 19.93 2.62 15.45
CA ARG A 8 19.15 2.67 14.20
C ARG A 8 18.03 3.68 14.35
N THR A 9 18.29 4.89 13.87
CA THR A 9 17.22 5.85 13.58
C THR A 9 16.32 5.23 12.50
N PRO A 10 15.00 5.09 12.73
CA PRO A 10 14.09 4.65 11.68
C PRO A 10 14.20 5.59 10.49
N TYR A 11 14.31 5.04 9.28
CA TYR A 11 14.29 5.86 8.06
C TYR A 11 12.95 6.61 8.00
N PRO A 12 12.95 7.95 7.89
CA PRO A 12 11.72 8.73 7.86
C PRO A 12 11.07 8.60 6.48
N TRP A 13 10.19 7.61 6.32
CA TRP A 13 9.35 7.47 5.13
C TRP A 13 8.45 8.69 4.99
N THR A 14 8.70 9.53 4.00
CA THR A 14 7.98 10.79 3.76
C THR A 14 7.14 10.71 2.49
N TRP A 15 7.76 10.42 1.35
CA TRP A 15 7.11 10.40 0.03
C TRP A 15 7.31 9.08 -0.72
N GLU A 16 8.29 8.28 -0.32
CA GLU A 16 8.66 7.01 -0.92
C GLU A 16 7.48 6.02 -1.01
N PRO A 17 6.60 5.87 0.00
CA PRO A 17 5.48 4.95 -0.14
C PRO A 17 4.46 5.45 -1.16
N ALA A 18 4.22 6.76 -1.22
CA ALA A 18 3.33 7.35 -2.23
C ALA A 18 3.92 7.19 -3.64
N ALA A 19 5.22 7.44 -3.82
CA ALA A 19 5.91 7.23 -5.08
C ALA A 19 5.86 5.76 -5.53
N LEU A 20 5.98 4.79 -4.61
CA LEU A 20 5.83 3.38 -4.96
C LEU A 20 4.39 3.03 -5.33
N LEU A 21 3.42 3.48 -4.52
CA LEU A 21 2.00 3.19 -4.71
C LEU A 21 1.41 3.82 -5.98
N LEU A 22 1.95 4.95 -6.43
CA LEU A 22 1.50 5.64 -7.64
C LEU A 22 2.39 5.33 -8.86
N GLY A 23 3.71 5.31 -8.67
CA GLY A 23 4.68 5.13 -9.73
C GLY A 23 4.65 3.72 -10.33
N VAL A 24 4.52 2.68 -9.50
CA VAL A 24 4.46 1.29 -10.02
C VAL A 24 3.20 1.09 -10.88
N PRO A 25 1.98 1.43 -10.43
CA PRO A 25 0.80 1.34 -11.30
C PRO A 25 0.89 2.23 -12.54
N ALA A 26 1.40 3.46 -12.45
CA ALA A 26 1.56 4.34 -13.60
C ALA A 26 2.49 3.73 -14.66
N LEU A 27 3.61 3.14 -14.24
CA LEU A 27 4.52 2.44 -15.13
C LEU A 27 3.87 1.21 -15.77
N VAL A 28 3.11 0.42 -14.99
CA VAL A 28 2.36 -0.73 -15.52
C VAL A 28 1.32 -0.29 -16.53
N VAL A 29 0.63 0.83 -16.30
CA VAL A 29 -0.31 1.40 -17.26
C VAL A 29 0.41 1.78 -18.55
N LEU A 30 1.50 2.53 -18.46
CA LEU A 30 2.27 2.95 -19.64
C LEU A 30 2.73 1.74 -20.46
N LEU A 31 3.31 0.74 -19.81
CA LEU A 31 3.73 -0.51 -20.44
C LEU A 31 2.55 -1.27 -21.06
N GLY A 32 1.42 -1.34 -20.35
CA GLY A 32 0.20 -2.01 -20.81
C GLY A 32 -0.40 -1.36 -22.06
N VAL A 33 -0.35 -0.02 -22.17
CA VAL A 33 -0.80 0.69 -23.38
C VAL A 33 0.08 0.31 -24.58
N GLN A 34 1.41 0.36 -24.43
CA GLN A 34 2.33 0.04 -25.52
C GLN A 34 2.25 -1.43 -25.92
N ALA A 35 2.15 -2.34 -24.94
CA ALA A 35 1.94 -3.77 -25.18
C ALA A 35 0.59 -4.04 -25.85
N GLY A 36 -0.49 -3.41 -25.39
CA GLY A 36 -1.82 -3.53 -25.96
C GLY A 36 -1.89 -3.03 -27.40
N ARG A 37 -1.21 -1.92 -27.71
CA ARG A 37 -1.06 -1.42 -29.09
C ARG A 37 -0.35 -2.43 -29.99
N ALA A 38 0.80 -2.95 -29.54
CA ALA A 38 1.55 -3.96 -30.30
C ALA A 38 0.74 -5.24 -30.51
N LEU A 39 0.01 -5.69 -29.48
CA LEU A 39 -0.91 -6.83 -29.54
C LEU A 39 -2.07 -6.61 -30.52
N ALA A 40 -2.70 -5.44 -30.48
CA ALA A 40 -3.83 -5.11 -31.34
C ALA A 40 -3.43 -5.11 -32.82
N ASN A 41 -2.31 -4.47 -33.17
CA ASN A 41 -1.78 -4.51 -34.54
C ASN A 41 -1.28 -5.91 -34.92
N GLY A 42 -0.66 -6.61 -33.98
CA GLY A 42 -0.21 -7.98 -34.18
C GLY A 42 -1.33 -8.95 -34.55
N LEU A 43 -2.48 -8.84 -33.88
CA LEU A 43 -3.65 -9.70 -34.10
C LEU A 43 -4.49 -9.31 -35.33
N THR A 44 -4.48 -8.04 -35.73
CA THR A 44 -5.35 -7.54 -36.82
C THR A 44 -4.64 -7.36 -38.15
N THR A 45 -3.38 -6.92 -38.11
CA THR A 45 -2.59 -6.57 -39.31
C THR A 45 -1.29 -7.36 -39.39
N GLY A 46 -0.95 -8.18 -38.38
CA GLY A 46 0.28 -8.95 -38.33
C GLY A 46 1.52 -8.15 -37.91
N HIS A 47 1.37 -6.88 -37.52
CA HIS A 47 2.49 -6.00 -37.17
C HIS A 47 2.73 -5.98 -35.65
N TRP A 48 3.73 -6.73 -35.19
CA TRP A 48 4.16 -6.80 -33.79
C TRP A 48 5.38 -5.93 -33.53
N GLN A 49 5.17 -4.64 -33.25
CA GLN A 49 6.26 -3.70 -33.03
C GLN A 49 5.97 -2.77 -31.86
N LEU A 50 6.94 -2.65 -30.94
CA LEU A 50 6.93 -1.65 -29.89
C LEU A 50 7.60 -0.37 -30.40
N ALA A 51 7.10 0.78 -29.97
CA ALA A 51 7.74 2.06 -30.28
C ALA A 51 9.01 2.22 -29.44
N PRO A 52 10.02 2.97 -29.91
CA PRO A 52 11.21 3.27 -29.13
C PRO A 52 10.86 3.95 -27.78
N PRO A 53 11.48 3.56 -26.64
CA PRO A 53 11.16 4.08 -25.31
C PRO A 53 11.13 5.61 -25.20
N GLU A 54 12.03 6.29 -25.90
CA GLU A 54 12.15 7.74 -25.97
C GLU A 54 10.92 8.44 -26.55
N THR A 55 10.11 7.72 -27.34
CA THR A 55 8.87 8.24 -27.95
C THR A 55 7.61 7.85 -27.19
N TRP A 56 7.74 7.13 -26.07
CA TRP A 56 6.56 6.63 -25.34
C TRP A 56 5.60 7.72 -24.87
N PRO A 57 6.02 8.89 -24.38
CA PRO A 57 5.09 9.93 -23.96
C PRO A 57 4.18 10.42 -25.10
N THR A 58 4.75 10.69 -26.26
CA THR A 58 4.01 11.19 -27.43
C THR A 58 3.17 10.09 -28.08
N THR A 59 3.73 8.88 -28.21
CA THR A 59 3.02 7.74 -28.79
C THR A 59 1.87 7.29 -27.90
N THR A 60 2.03 7.28 -26.58
CA THR A 60 0.97 6.94 -25.63
C THR A 60 -0.20 7.92 -25.75
N LEU A 61 0.08 9.22 -25.87
CA LEU A 61 -0.97 10.22 -26.07
C LEU A 61 -1.73 9.99 -27.39
N ALA A 62 -1.02 9.70 -28.47
CA ALA A 62 -1.63 9.38 -29.77
C ALA A 62 -2.47 8.09 -29.72
N VAL A 63 -2.01 7.05 -29.02
CA VAL A 63 -2.76 5.80 -28.81
C VAL A 63 -4.04 6.04 -28.02
N ILE A 64 -3.98 6.89 -27.00
CA ILE A 64 -5.16 7.33 -26.23
C ILE A 64 -6.13 8.11 -27.13
N THR A 65 -5.67 8.79 -28.17
CA THR A 65 -6.57 9.39 -29.17
C THR A 65 -7.13 8.39 -30.20
N GLY A 66 -6.73 7.12 -30.11
CA GLY A 66 -7.19 6.03 -30.99
C GLY A 66 -6.25 5.69 -32.15
N ASP A 67 -5.05 6.28 -32.21
CA ASP A 67 -4.06 5.95 -33.23
C ASP A 67 -3.27 4.68 -32.86
N ALA A 68 -3.66 3.55 -33.45
CA ALA A 68 -2.95 2.29 -33.28
C ALA A 68 -1.56 2.28 -33.95
N GLY A 69 -1.35 3.10 -34.98
CA GLY A 69 -0.11 3.19 -35.75
C GLY A 69 0.96 4.10 -35.13
N ALA A 70 0.62 4.80 -34.04
CA ALA A 70 1.52 5.72 -33.36
C ALA A 70 2.87 5.08 -32.99
N GLY A 71 3.96 5.76 -33.35
CA GLY A 71 5.33 5.34 -33.02
C GLY A 71 5.89 4.22 -33.88
N LEU A 72 5.21 3.84 -34.97
CA LEU A 72 5.73 2.94 -35.99
C LEU A 72 6.32 3.74 -37.15
N ASP A 73 7.50 3.33 -37.60
CA ASP A 73 8.20 3.91 -38.74
C ASP A 73 8.64 2.78 -39.71
N PRO A 74 8.15 2.75 -40.96
CA PRO A 74 7.16 3.66 -41.54
C PRO A 74 5.77 3.51 -40.90
N HIS A 75 5.00 4.61 -40.88
CA HIS A 75 3.63 4.58 -40.38
C HIS A 75 2.77 3.62 -41.23
N PRO A 76 2.04 2.67 -40.62
CA PRO A 76 1.38 1.62 -41.37
C PRO A 76 0.17 2.16 -42.17
N ALA A 77 0.04 1.71 -43.41
CA ALA A 77 -1.14 2.03 -44.24
C ALA A 77 -2.46 1.44 -43.68
N ARG A 78 -2.35 0.39 -42.85
CA ARG A 78 -3.47 -0.23 -42.15
C ARG A 78 -3.05 -0.55 -40.72
N ALA A 79 -3.77 0.00 -39.75
CA ALA A 79 -3.60 -0.27 -38.33
C ALA A 79 -4.87 -0.90 -37.74
N ALA A 80 -4.80 -1.39 -36.50
CA ALA A 80 -5.95 -1.92 -35.80
C ALA A 80 -7.06 -0.86 -35.69
N ALA A 81 -8.32 -1.30 -35.84
CA ALA A 81 -9.47 -0.42 -35.62
C ALA A 81 -9.48 0.08 -34.16
N SER A 82 -9.85 1.34 -33.94
CA SER A 82 -9.85 1.97 -32.60
C SER A 82 -10.59 1.15 -31.54
N THR A 83 -11.74 0.56 -31.88
CA THR A 83 -12.48 -0.32 -30.95
C THR A 83 -11.68 -1.54 -30.52
N VAL A 84 -10.99 -2.20 -31.46
CA VAL A 84 -10.15 -3.38 -31.17
C VAL A 84 -8.94 -2.98 -30.33
N LEU A 85 -8.31 -1.85 -30.68
CA LEU A 85 -7.20 -1.28 -29.90
C LEU A 85 -7.59 -1.10 -28.42
N TRP A 86 -8.70 -0.42 -28.17
CA TRP A 86 -9.18 -0.18 -26.80
C TRP A 86 -9.56 -1.44 -26.05
N LEU A 87 -10.22 -2.40 -26.72
CA LEU A 87 -10.56 -3.70 -26.11
C LEU A 87 -9.31 -4.47 -25.69
N ILE A 88 -8.31 -4.54 -26.56
CA ILE A 88 -7.04 -5.23 -26.26
C ILE A 88 -6.27 -4.51 -25.17
N ILE A 89 -6.18 -3.17 -25.20
CA ILE A 89 -5.56 -2.39 -24.13
C ILE A 89 -6.28 -2.64 -22.80
N ALA A 90 -7.61 -2.58 -22.77
CA ALA A 90 -8.38 -2.82 -21.56
C ALA A 90 -8.14 -4.22 -20.99
N LEU A 91 -8.08 -5.25 -21.85
CA LEU A 91 -7.77 -6.61 -21.43
C LEU A 91 -6.35 -6.74 -20.86
N VAL A 92 -5.36 -6.17 -21.54
CA VAL A 92 -3.97 -6.16 -21.07
C VAL A 92 -3.86 -5.46 -19.72
N GLN A 93 -4.48 -4.29 -19.58
CA GLN A 93 -4.50 -3.55 -18.30
C GLN A 93 -5.18 -4.35 -17.20
N LEU A 94 -6.28 -5.03 -17.49
CA LEU A 94 -6.96 -5.86 -16.49
C LEU A 94 -6.03 -6.98 -15.99
N VAL A 95 -5.33 -7.63 -16.92
CA VAL A 95 -4.42 -8.75 -16.61
C VAL A 95 -3.14 -8.29 -15.91
N THR A 96 -2.65 -7.07 -16.14
CA THR A 96 -1.41 -6.58 -15.52
C THR A 96 -1.67 -5.74 -14.27
N LEU A 97 -2.60 -4.78 -14.34
CA LEU A 97 -2.84 -3.80 -13.27
C LEU A 97 -3.50 -4.44 -12.04
N VAL A 98 -4.47 -5.34 -12.24
CA VAL A 98 -5.15 -6.01 -11.11
C VAL A 98 -4.16 -6.79 -10.25
N PRO A 99 -3.34 -7.73 -10.77
CA PRO A 99 -2.39 -8.44 -9.93
C PRO A 99 -1.32 -7.51 -9.34
N THR A 100 -0.90 -6.46 -10.04
CA THR A 100 0.02 -5.45 -9.47
C THR A 100 -0.59 -4.79 -8.24
N VAL A 101 -1.84 -4.32 -8.31
CA VAL A 101 -2.52 -3.69 -7.16
C VAL A 101 -2.71 -4.69 -6.02
N LEU A 102 -3.09 -5.93 -6.32
CA LEU A 102 -3.21 -6.99 -5.31
C LEU A 102 -1.87 -7.30 -4.64
N ALA A 103 -0.78 -7.37 -5.42
CA ALA A 103 0.57 -7.60 -4.92
C ALA A 103 1.05 -6.43 -4.04
N LEU A 104 0.84 -5.18 -4.47
CA LEU A 104 1.13 -3.99 -3.67
C LEU A 104 0.34 -4.01 -2.35
N ARG A 105 -0.96 -4.30 -2.40
CA ARG A 105 -1.82 -4.41 -1.21
C ARG A 105 -1.33 -5.51 -0.27
N TRP A 106 -0.95 -6.67 -0.80
CA TRP A 106 -0.45 -7.78 -0.01
C TRP A 106 0.90 -7.45 0.64
N ALA A 107 1.83 -6.90 -0.14
CA ALA A 107 3.13 -6.44 0.33
C ALA A 107 2.99 -5.37 1.43
N TRP A 108 2.09 -4.40 1.22
CA TRP A 108 1.76 -3.40 2.22
C TRP A 108 1.22 -4.01 3.50
N ARG A 109 0.26 -4.95 3.41
CA ARG A 109 -0.28 -5.63 4.59
C ARG A 109 0.77 -6.45 5.33
N ARG A 110 1.72 -7.04 4.62
CA ARG A 110 2.75 -7.92 5.17
C ARG A 110 3.92 -7.16 5.80
N TRP A 111 4.36 -6.07 5.16
CA TRP A 111 5.59 -5.35 5.52
C TRP A 111 5.38 -3.86 5.81
N SER A 112 4.14 -3.40 6.02
CA SER A 112 3.88 -1.98 6.28
C SER A 112 4.80 -1.45 7.39
N PRO A 113 5.55 -0.35 7.12
CA PRO A 113 6.41 0.28 8.11
C PRO A 113 5.61 0.88 9.28
N TYR A 114 4.29 1.01 9.14
CA TYR A 114 3.38 1.44 10.21
C TYR A 114 2.88 0.30 11.09
N ARG A 115 3.34 -0.95 10.86
CA ARG A 115 3.17 -2.01 11.85
C ARG A 115 3.94 -1.56 13.09
N PRO A 116 3.29 -1.40 14.26
CA PRO A 116 4.01 -1.09 15.48
C PRO A 116 4.85 -2.31 15.88
N GLN A 117 6.08 -2.36 15.37
CA GLN A 117 7.11 -3.28 15.81
C GLN A 117 7.66 -2.72 17.12
N GLY A 118 7.12 -3.17 18.25
CA GLY A 118 7.62 -2.74 19.55
C GLY A 118 6.60 -2.53 20.67
N PHE A 119 5.31 -2.84 20.50
CA PHE A 119 4.49 -3.01 21.70
C PHE A 119 4.91 -4.30 22.38
N ALA A 120 5.52 -4.16 23.56
CA ALA A 120 5.78 -5.25 24.47
C ALA A 120 4.52 -6.14 24.54
N THR A 121 4.70 -7.47 24.51
CA THR A 121 3.55 -8.37 24.65
C THR A 121 2.79 -8.02 25.93
N PRO A 122 1.47 -8.28 26.04
CA PRO A 122 0.72 -7.97 27.26
C PRO A 122 1.42 -8.48 28.53
N ALA A 123 2.10 -9.63 28.45
CA ALA A 123 2.91 -10.18 29.54
C ALA A 123 4.17 -9.34 29.86
N GLN A 124 4.86 -8.82 28.84
CA GLN A 124 6.01 -7.93 29.02
C GLN A 124 5.58 -6.54 29.51
N VAL A 125 4.43 -6.03 29.07
CA VAL A 125 3.81 -4.81 29.61
C VAL A 125 3.45 -5.01 31.08
N ASP A 126 2.86 -6.15 31.45
CA ASP A 126 2.51 -6.44 32.84
C ASP A 126 3.76 -6.65 33.71
N THR A 127 4.89 -7.08 33.13
CA THR A 127 6.18 -7.18 33.82
C THR A 127 6.81 -5.79 34.06
N VAL A 128 6.75 -4.89 33.08
CA VAL A 128 7.37 -3.55 33.14
C VAL A 128 6.50 -2.55 33.90
N LEU A 129 5.19 -2.53 33.65
CA LEU A 129 4.25 -1.64 34.33
C LEU A 129 3.73 -2.22 35.63
N GLY A 130 3.79 -3.55 35.81
CA GLY A 130 3.26 -4.19 37.01
C GLY A 130 1.79 -3.86 37.20
N ILE A 131 0.95 -3.82 36.16
CA ILE A 131 -0.45 -3.35 36.28
C ILE A 131 -1.20 -4.20 37.30
N ARG A 132 -0.93 -5.51 37.34
CA ARG A 132 -1.42 -6.41 38.39
C ARG A 132 -1.00 -5.99 39.80
N ARG A 133 0.26 -5.59 39.97
CA ARG A 133 0.81 -5.08 41.23
C ARG A 133 0.22 -3.72 41.59
N LEU A 134 0.12 -2.79 40.64
CA LEU A 134 -0.50 -1.47 40.82
C LEU A 134 -1.97 -1.59 41.22
N ARG A 135 -2.72 -2.52 40.61
CA ARG A 135 -4.10 -2.83 41.01
C ARG A 135 -4.16 -3.43 42.41
N SER A 136 -3.23 -4.31 42.78
CA SER A 136 -3.18 -4.88 44.14
C SER A 136 -2.87 -3.83 45.21
N THR A 137 -2.08 -2.81 44.87
CA THR A 137 -1.67 -1.73 45.77
C THR A 137 -2.54 -0.48 45.59
N ALA A 138 -3.60 -0.53 44.78
CA ALA A 138 -4.46 0.62 44.48
C ALA A 138 -5.08 1.22 45.75
N ASN A 139 -5.45 0.38 46.71
CA ASN A 139 -5.98 0.81 48.02
C ASN A 139 -4.98 1.61 48.86
N PHE A 140 -3.67 1.42 48.65
CA PHE A 140 -2.62 2.16 49.35
C PHE A 140 -2.23 3.45 48.61
N ILE A 141 -2.28 3.44 47.28
CA ILE A 141 -1.94 4.60 46.44
C ILE A 141 -3.08 5.64 46.46
N ARG A 142 -4.34 5.19 46.39
CA ARG A 142 -5.55 6.04 46.46
C ARG A 142 -6.52 5.53 47.52
N PRO A 143 -6.16 5.67 48.81
CA PRO A 143 -7.02 5.24 49.90
C PRO A 143 -8.37 5.98 49.88
N ASP A 144 -8.40 7.22 49.41
CA ASP A 144 -9.58 8.08 49.29
C ASP A 144 -10.72 7.48 48.43
N LEU A 145 -10.37 6.73 47.39
CA LEU A 145 -11.35 6.08 46.51
C LEU A 145 -11.84 4.72 47.04
N HIS A 146 -10.98 4.00 47.76
CA HIS A 146 -11.24 2.62 48.15
C HIS A 146 -11.65 2.44 49.62
N HIS A 147 -11.64 3.49 50.45
CA HIS A 147 -12.07 3.43 51.86
C HIS A 147 -13.58 3.63 52.12
N ARG A 148 -14.43 3.75 51.09
CA ARG A 148 -15.85 4.11 51.29
C ARG A 148 -16.74 3.00 51.91
N GLY A 149 -16.22 1.81 52.21
CA GLY A 149 -17.00 0.71 52.78
C GLY A 149 -16.99 0.59 54.31
N GLN A 150 -16.07 1.27 55.01
CA GLN A 150 -15.78 0.94 56.42
C GLN A 150 -16.34 1.97 57.42
N TRP A 151 -16.74 3.15 56.96
CA TRP A 151 -17.13 4.29 57.80
C TRP A 151 -18.63 4.38 58.14
N SER A 152 -19.43 3.39 57.73
CA SER A 152 -20.88 3.33 58.02
C SER A 152 -21.26 2.37 59.15
N ALA A 153 -20.34 1.53 59.65
CA ALA A 153 -20.65 0.53 60.70
C ALA A 153 -20.47 1.03 62.14
N GLY A 154 -19.78 2.16 62.37
CA GLY A 154 -19.42 2.63 63.72
C GLY A 154 -20.41 3.57 64.40
N ARG A 155 -21.47 4.03 63.72
CA ARG A 155 -22.31 5.15 64.19
C ARG A 155 -23.72 4.75 64.67
N ARG A 156 -23.88 3.53 65.22
CA ARG A 156 -25.14 3.03 65.82
C ARG A 156 -24.98 2.39 67.20
N ARG A 157 -24.05 2.89 68.03
CA ARG A 157 -24.02 2.54 69.46
C ARG A 157 -23.60 3.74 70.30
N ARG A 158 -24.44 4.78 70.37
CA ARG A 158 -24.56 5.70 71.52
C ARG A 158 -25.86 6.48 71.39
N ARG A 159 -26.91 5.96 72.01
CA ARG A 159 -27.91 6.69 72.80
C ARG A 159 -28.83 5.67 73.44
#